data_AF-X0L0B8-F1
#
_entry.id   AF-X0L0B8-F1
#
_cell.length_a   1.000
_cell.length_b   1.000
_cell.length_c   1.000
_cell.angle_alpha   90.00
_cell.angle_beta   90.00
_cell.angle_gamma   90.00
#
_symmetry.space_group_name_H-M   'P 1'
#
loop_
_entity.id
_entity.type
_entity.pdbx_description
1 polymer ?
#
loop_
_entity_poly.entity_id
_entity_poly.type
_entity_poly.pdbx_seq_one_letter_code
_entity_poly.pdbx_strand_id
1 'polypeptide(L)'
;MSTPSAVVVTDLTIYIPSSDAKPDTQTWHRIDKNLILDKSPRKAWLYVALAHENTLKAEDLVVIDISVGAAPPDPGSRGPWEERPGGIWVLKGQFSGMIDQAVTQVDVLFGADAVDPRPQWVLISSFLQLDGNQEAPAARLTVLRGRAEPIPAVRPALRVRENGKFKIVQISDMHMVTGVGECNDAIDAQGKDLPASDADTLTVDFVGSILDVEKPDLVVLTGDQLHHDIFDSQTALFKAVAPIIERSIPFAVVFGNHDSEGEHALPRSAQMLILQNLPLSLCNAGQEDLCGTGNYYLEVRAREPSQSSLSTLYFLDSHAGIRSNVKTPDYDCIKPSQINWFAKISQDLRKKRENDKDNQQFHQSLAFQHIPLPEFGDPDLRIYSGNRGEPTEGPSFNSRFYDALAKEGVSVLACGHDHVNDFCALLPPQMQQNGDITPHTGPWLCYAGCVGFGGYCSYDGKRYHRRSRVWELNTRAESLKTWLRVEYREDRVDELALVENGVIPDK
;
A
#
# COMPACT_ATOMS: atom_id res chain seq x y z
N MET A 1 15.98 -29.83 -6.75
CA MET A 1 15.33 -29.41 -5.50
C MET A 1 13.89 -29.91 -5.58
N SER A 2 13.42 -30.69 -4.61
CA SER A 2 12.01 -31.08 -4.55
C SER A 2 11.18 -29.80 -4.44
N THR A 3 10.24 -29.59 -5.35
CA THR A 3 9.16 -28.64 -5.12
C THR A 3 8.51 -28.99 -3.76
N PRO A 4 8.28 -28.02 -2.87
CA PRO A 4 7.56 -28.29 -1.63
C PRO A 4 6.20 -28.90 -1.98
N SER A 5 5.81 -29.97 -1.25
CA SER A 5 4.52 -30.62 -1.46
C SER A 5 3.41 -29.60 -1.29
N ALA A 6 2.54 -29.44 -2.30
CA ALA A 6 1.40 -28.56 -2.16
C ALA A 6 0.42 -29.10 -1.10
N VAL A 7 -0.41 -28.21 -0.57
CA VAL A 7 -1.56 -28.57 0.26
C VAL A 7 -2.83 -28.48 -0.59
N VAL A 8 -3.79 -29.34 -0.29
CA VAL A 8 -5.08 -29.42 -0.96
C VAL A 8 -6.17 -29.31 0.10
N VAL A 9 -7.24 -28.58 -0.21
CA VAL A 9 -8.42 -28.49 0.65
C VAL A 9 -9.25 -29.75 0.47
N THR A 10 -9.45 -30.50 1.55
CA THR A 10 -10.25 -31.74 1.55
C THR A 10 -11.67 -31.49 2.06
N ASP A 11 -11.86 -30.46 2.88
CA ASP A 11 -13.18 -29.98 3.32
C ASP A 11 -13.12 -28.54 3.84
N LEU A 12 -14.28 -27.90 3.95
CA LEU A 12 -14.44 -26.64 4.68
C LEU A 12 -15.77 -26.61 5.44
N THR A 13 -15.82 -25.85 6.53
CA THR A 13 -17.06 -25.63 7.29
C THR A 13 -16.99 -24.30 8.03
N ILE A 14 -18.15 -23.77 8.43
CA ILE A 14 -18.22 -22.62 9.34
C ILE A 14 -18.56 -23.13 10.73
N TYR A 15 -17.81 -22.65 11.72
CA TYR A 15 -18.08 -22.90 13.12
C TYR A 15 -18.68 -21.66 13.78
N ILE A 16 -19.87 -21.83 14.37
CA ILE A 16 -20.56 -20.81 15.17
C ILE A 16 -20.59 -21.29 16.63
N PRO A 17 -19.86 -20.65 17.56
CA PRO A 17 -19.89 -21.01 18.98
C PRO A 17 -21.33 -20.95 19.49
N SER A 18 -21.74 -21.98 20.24
CA SER A 18 -23.07 -22.26 20.79
C SER A 18 -24.05 -23.04 19.90
N SER A 19 -23.77 -23.21 18.61
CA SER A 19 -24.63 -24.01 17.71
C SER A 19 -24.03 -25.38 17.37
N ASP A 20 -22.69 -25.49 17.33
CA ASP A 20 -22.00 -26.68 16.84
C ASP A 20 -20.91 -27.19 17.78
N ALA A 21 -20.49 -28.45 17.59
CA ALA A 21 -19.26 -28.96 18.18
C ALA A 21 -18.06 -28.28 17.52
N LYS A 22 -17.12 -27.78 18.33
CA LYS A 22 -15.91 -27.13 17.83
C LYS A 22 -15.07 -28.11 16.99
N PRO A 23 -14.66 -27.76 15.76
CA PRO A 23 -13.76 -28.58 14.96
C PRO A 23 -12.44 -28.89 15.68
N ASP A 24 -11.93 -30.12 15.53
CA ASP A 24 -10.65 -30.51 16.11
C ASP A 24 -9.49 -29.80 15.42
N THR A 25 -8.48 -29.41 16.20
CA THR A 25 -7.34 -28.64 15.68
C THR A 25 -6.25 -29.50 15.04
N GLN A 26 -6.43 -30.83 14.99
CA GLN A 26 -5.47 -31.72 14.31
C GLN A 26 -5.77 -31.80 12.82
N THR A 27 -7.06 -31.74 12.46
CA THR A 27 -7.56 -31.88 11.09
C THR A 27 -7.97 -30.54 10.50
N TRP A 28 -8.53 -29.64 11.33
CA TRP A 28 -9.10 -28.38 10.88
C TRP A 28 -8.24 -27.17 11.25
N HIS A 29 -8.02 -26.31 10.27
CA HIS A 29 -7.31 -25.04 10.41
C HIS A 29 -8.30 -23.89 10.35
N ARG A 30 -8.26 -23.00 11.35
CA ARG A 30 -9.10 -21.82 11.39
C ARG A 30 -8.51 -20.71 10.51
N ILE A 31 -9.32 -20.12 9.64
CA ILE A 31 -9.02 -18.81 9.04
C ILE A 31 -9.36 -17.75 10.08
N ASP A 32 -8.37 -16.95 10.48
CA ASP A 32 -8.48 -16.05 11.64
C ASP A 32 -9.19 -14.73 11.30
N LYS A 33 -10.43 -14.85 10.81
CA LYS A 33 -11.32 -13.74 10.46
C LYS A 33 -12.70 -14.01 11.04
N ASN A 34 -13.24 -13.07 11.82
CA ASN A 34 -14.62 -13.17 12.31
C ASN A 34 -15.58 -12.89 11.16
N LEU A 35 -16.31 -13.91 10.68
CA LEU A 35 -17.11 -13.84 9.45
C LEU A 35 -18.32 -12.89 9.52
N ILE A 36 -18.74 -12.51 10.72
CA ILE A 36 -19.84 -11.54 10.92
C ILE A 36 -19.36 -10.19 11.43
N LEU A 37 -18.02 -10.01 11.51
CA LEU A 37 -17.35 -8.85 12.07
C LEU A 37 -17.78 -8.59 13.53
N ASP A 38 -17.05 -7.80 14.31
CA ASP A 38 -17.40 -7.55 15.72
C ASP A 38 -18.61 -6.59 15.89
N LYS A 39 -19.53 -6.58 14.91
CA LYS A 39 -20.83 -5.88 14.93
C LYS A 39 -21.97 -6.73 15.50
N SER A 40 -21.70 -7.97 15.93
CA SER A 40 -22.64 -8.90 16.55
C SER A 40 -22.01 -9.55 17.78
N PRO A 41 -22.77 -9.87 18.85
CA PRO A 41 -22.25 -10.62 19.99
C PRO A 41 -21.90 -12.06 19.65
N ARG A 42 -22.45 -12.60 18.54
CA ARG A 42 -22.05 -13.90 18.01
C ARG A 42 -20.71 -13.77 17.29
N LYS A 43 -20.00 -14.88 17.16
CA LYS A 43 -18.79 -14.98 16.31
C LYS A 43 -18.94 -16.16 15.36
N ALA A 44 -18.28 -16.09 14.22
CA ALA A 44 -18.24 -17.19 13.28
C ALA A 44 -16.86 -17.25 12.63
N TRP A 45 -16.34 -18.45 12.40
CA TRP A 45 -15.05 -18.63 11.74
C TRP A 45 -15.12 -19.71 10.69
N LEU A 46 -14.38 -19.51 9.59
CA LEU A 46 -14.17 -20.53 8.58
C LEU A 46 -13.07 -21.49 9.04
N TYR A 47 -13.33 -22.78 8.90
CA TYR A 47 -12.38 -23.85 9.12
C TYR A 47 -12.15 -24.62 7.82
N VAL A 48 -10.90 -24.92 7.52
CA VAL A 48 -10.49 -25.69 6.33
C VAL A 48 -9.72 -26.93 6.77
N ALA A 49 -10.06 -28.08 6.20
CA ALA A 49 -9.30 -29.31 6.34
C ALA A 49 -8.30 -29.40 5.18
N LEU A 50 -7.04 -29.68 5.52
CA LEU A 50 -5.93 -29.69 4.57
C LEU A 50 -5.26 -31.07 4.53
N ALA A 51 -4.87 -31.51 3.35
CA ALA A 51 -4.00 -32.67 3.15
C ALA A 51 -2.79 -32.29 2.31
N HIS A 52 -1.65 -32.90 2.58
CA HIS A 52 -0.48 -32.75 1.72
C HIS A 52 -0.66 -33.59 0.46
N GLU A 53 -0.34 -33.01 -0.69
CA GLU A 53 -0.42 -33.67 -2.00
C GLU A 53 0.27 -35.05 -2.02
N ASN A 54 1.44 -35.17 -1.39
CA ASN A 54 2.20 -36.42 -1.32
C ASN A 54 1.59 -37.49 -0.39
N THR A 55 0.56 -37.15 0.38
CA THR A 55 -0.18 -38.09 1.25
C THR A 55 -1.47 -38.58 0.62
N LEU A 56 -1.95 -37.92 -0.45
CA LEU A 56 -3.21 -38.24 -1.13
C LEU A 56 -3.07 -39.46 -2.06
N LYS A 57 -4.11 -40.28 -2.08
CA LYS A 57 -4.31 -41.42 -2.98
C LYS A 57 -5.40 -41.12 -4.01
N ALA A 58 -5.46 -41.89 -5.10
CA ALA A 58 -6.39 -41.63 -6.20
C ALA A 58 -7.87 -41.71 -5.77
N GLU A 59 -8.17 -42.51 -4.75
CA GLU A 59 -9.50 -42.66 -4.17
C GLU A 59 -9.88 -41.57 -3.15
N ASP A 60 -8.92 -40.75 -2.69
CA ASP A 60 -9.20 -39.71 -1.71
C ASP A 60 -10.04 -38.60 -2.33
N LEU A 61 -11.01 -38.11 -1.57
CA LEU A 61 -11.88 -37.01 -1.99
C LEU A 61 -11.24 -35.67 -1.63
N VAL A 62 -11.17 -34.78 -2.61
CA VAL A 62 -10.69 -33.40 -2.47
C VAL A 62 -11.76 -32.43 -2.92
N VAL A 63 -11.73 -31.21 -2.39
CA VAL A 63 -12.62 -30.15 -2.86
C VAL A 63 -12.17 -29.71 -4.25
N ILE A 64 -13.07 -29.79 -5.23
CA ILE A 64 -12.80 -29.37 -6.62
C ILE A 64 -13.55 -28.07 -6.97
N ASP A 65 -14.65 -27.79 -6.26
CA ASP A 65 -15.41 -26.57 -6.47
C ASP A 65 -16.14 -26.13 -5.20
N ILE A 66 -16.37 -24.82 -5.09
CA ILE A 66 -17.07 -24.17 -3.98
C ILE A 66 -18.02 -23.15 -4.56
N SER A 67 -19.27 -23.18 -4.10
CA SER A 67 -20.28 -22.17 -4.40
C SER A 67 -20.93 -21.67 -3.12
N VAL A 68 -21.54 -20.50 -3.18
CA VAL A 68 -22.30 -19.91 -2.06
C VAL A 68 -23.67 -19.45 -2.55
N GLY A 69 -24.73 -19.88 -1.87
CA GLY A 69 -26.11 -19.55 -2.22
C GLY A 69 -27.15 -20.42 -1.49
N ALA A 70 -28.42 -20.08 -1.67
CA ALA A 70 -29.54 -20.78 -1.02
C ALA A 70 -29.80 -22.20 -1.57
N ALA A 71 -29.25 -22.50 -2.75
CA ALA A 71 -29.35 -23.78 -3.43
C ALA A 71 -28.02 -24.07 -4.15
N PRO A 72 -27.68 -25.35 -4.40
CA PRO A 72 -26.48 -25.68 -5.15
C PRO A 72 -26.59 -25.16 -6.59
N PRO A 73 -25.45 -24.93 -7.28
CA PRO A 73 -25.44 -24.73 -8.72
C PRO A 73 -26.17 -25.87 -9.44
N ASP A 74 -26.75 -25.59 -10.62
CA ASP A 74 -27.51 -26.57 -11.39
C ASP A 74 -26.72 -27.90 -11.49
N PRO A 75 -27.27 -29.03 -10.98
CA PRO A 75 -26.57 -30.30 -10.92
C PRO A 75 -26.42 -30.91 -12.32
N GLY A 76 -25.55 -30.32 -13.14
CA GLY A 76 -25.03 -30.95 -14.35
C GLY A 76 -24.15 -32.15 -14.01
N SER A 77 -23.41 -32.65 -15.00
CA SER A 77 -22.61 -33.89 -14.97
C SER A 77 -21.39 -33.91 -14.04
N ARG A 78 -21.30 -33.06 -13.02
CA ARG A 78 -20.09 -32.86 -12.19
C ARG A 78 -20.10 -33.54 -10.82
N GLY A 79 -21.24 -34.08 -10.35
CA GLY A 79 -21.36 -34.81 -9.08
C GLY A 79 -22.27 -34.13 -8.05
N PRO A 80 -22.54 -34.76 -6.90
CA PRO A 80 -23.41 -34.19 -5.87
C PRO A 80 -22.71 -33.10 -5.07
N TRP A 81 -23.37 -31.96 -4.90
CA TRP A 81 -22.93 -30.88 -4.00
C TRP A 81 -23.32 -31.20 -2.56
N GLU A 82 -22.39 -30.99 -1.63
CA GLU A 82 -22.63 -31.15 -0.19
C GLU A 82 -22.83 -29.79 0.47
N GLU A 83 -23.89 -29.65 1.28
CA GLU A 83 -24.18 -28.43 2.02
C GLU A 83 -23.26 -28.27 3.25
N ARG A 84 -22.91 -27.04 3.57
CA ARG A 84 -22.20 -26.60 4.78
C ARG A 84 -22.87 -25.34 5.34
N PRO A 85 -22.69 -25.01 6.63
CA PRO A 85 -23.26 -23.80 7.22
C PRO A 85 -22.85 -22.53 6.47
N GLY A 86 -23.71 -21.51 6.49
CA GLY A 86 -23.50 -20.24 5.78
C GLY A 86 -23.82 -20.28 4.28
N GLY A 87 -24.62 -21.25 3.82
CA GLY A 87 -25.03 -21.38 2.42
C GLY A 87 -23.89 -21.83 1.50
N ILE A 88 -22.87 -22.50 2.07
CA ILE A 88 -21.72 -23.01 1.32
C ILE A 88 -22.10 -24.36 0.71
N TRP A 89 -21.81 -24.53 -0.57
CA TRP A 89 -21.93 -25.80 -1.29
C TRP A 89 -20.54 -26.24 -1.73
N VAL A 90 -20.16 -27.46 -1.34
CA VAL A 90 -18.85 -28.05 -1.65
C VAL A 90 -19.04 -29.18 -2.66
N LEU A 91 -18.33 -29.12 -3.77
CA LEU A 91 -18.23 -30.24 -4.70
C LEU A 91 -16.92 -30.97 -4.45
N LYS A 92 -17.02 -32.25 -4.11
CA LYS A 92 -15.86 -33.14 -3.92
C LYS A 92 -15.68 -34.04 -5.13
N GLY A 93 -14.42 -34.26 -5.51
CA GLY A 93 -14.02 -35.17 -6.57
C GLY A 93 -12.90 -36.09 -6.10
N GLN A 94 -12.76 -37.24 -6.75
CA GLN A 94 -11.61 -38.11 -6.55
C GLN A 94 -10.34 -37.39 -6.99
N PHE A 95 -9.27 -37.52 -6.19
CA PHE A 95 -7.99 -36.94 -6.53
C PHE A 95 -7.42 -37.60 -7.79
N SER A 96 -7.32 -36.83 -8.87
CA SER A 96 -6.87 -37.33 -10.18
C SER A 96 -5.36 -37.65 -10.27
N GLY A 97 -4.61 -37.48 -9.17
CA GLY A 97 -3.15 -37.51 -9.16
C GLY A 97 -2.50 -36.15 -9.49
N MET A 98 -3.30 -35.16 -9.91
CA MET A 98 -2.89 -33.78 -10.19
C MET A 98 -3.78 -32.82 -9.43
N ILE A 99 -3.20 -31.76 -8.85
CA ILE A 99 -3.93 -30.76 -8.06
C ILE A 99 -4.54 -29.62 -8.88
N ASP A 100 -4.31 -29.57 -10.20
CA ASP A 100 -4.68 -28.44 -11.06
C ASP A 100 -6.18 -28.08 -11.03
N GLN A 101 -7.03 -29.06 -10.75
CA GLN A 101 -8.49 -28.87 -10.63
C GLN A 101 -8.98 -28.80 -9.18
N ALA A 102 -8.12 -29.06 -8.21
CA ALA A 102 -8.48 -29.05 -6.80
C ALA A 102 -8.37 -27.63 -6.23
N VAL A 103 -9.23 -27.32 -5.27
CA VAL A 103 -9.09 -26.13 -4.43
C VAL A 103 -7.92 -26.37 -3.48
N THR A 104 -6.94 -25.48 -3.51
CA THR A 104 -5.71 -25.60 -2.72
C THR A 104 -5.64 -24.60 -1.58
N GLN A 105 -6.34 -23.47 -1.71
CA GLN A 105 -6.48 -22.48 -0.64
C GLN A 105 -7.86 -21.83 -0.68
N VAL A 106 -8.34 -21.45 0.51
CA VAL A 106 -9.56 -20.65 0.71
C VAL A 106 -9.24 -19.56 1.72
N ASP A 107 -9.74 -18.37 1.45
CA ASP A 107 -9.64 -17.21 2.34
C ASP A 107 -10.98 -16.44 2.30
N VAL A 108 -11.10 -15.38 3.10
CA VAL A 108 -12.32 -14.59 3.26
C VAL A 108 -12.01 -13.12 3.04
N LEU A 109 -12.83 -12.45 2.24
CA LEU A 109 -12.84 -10.99 2.07
C LEU A 109 -14.25 -10.47 2.38
N PHE A 110 -14.40 -9.16 2.60
CA PHE A 110 -15.66 -8.59 3.09
C PHE A 110 -16.17 -7.45 2.22
N GLY A 111 -17.49 -7.37 2.04
CA GLY A 111 -18.12 -6.26 1.31
C GLY A 111 -18.40 -6.55 -0.16
N ALA A 112 -19.30 -5.74 -0.73
CA ALA A 112 -19.71 -5.83 -2.13
C ALA A 112 -18.60 -5.36 -3.08
N ASP A 113 -17.81 -4.42 -2.62
CA ASP A 113 -16.66 -3.78 -3.25
C ASP A 113 -15.33 -4.52 -3.01
N ALA A 114 -15.37 -5.68 -2.35
CA ALA A 114 -14.19 -6.54 -2.20
C ALA A 114 -13.65 -6.99 -3.55
N VAL A 115 -12.32 -7.00 -3.64
CA VAL A 115 -11.55 -7.50 -4.79
C VAL A 115 -10.39 -8.37 -4.30
N ASP A 116 -9.98 -9.34 -5.12
CA ASP A 116 -8.80 -10.16 -4.85
C ASP A 116 -7.77 -9.98 -5.97
N PRO A 117 -6.70 -9.20 -5.76
CA PRO A 117 -5.72 -8.89 -6.80
C PRO A 117 -4.66 -9.99 -6.95
N ARG A 118 -4.76 -11.09 -6.20
CA ARG A 118 -3.80 -12.20 -6.29
C ARG A 118 -4.04 -12.99 -7.58
N PRO A 119 -2.98 -13.37 -8.33
CA PRO A 119 -3.14 -14.15 -9.55
C PRO A 119 -3.84 -15.48 -9.29
N GLN A 120 -4.77 -15.86 -10.18
CA GLN A 120 -5.53 -17.12 -10.14
C GLN A 120 -6.52 -17.28 -8.97
N TRP A 121 -6.58 -16.33 -8.04
CA TRP A 121 -7.61 -16.34 -7.00
C TRP A 121 -8.95 -15.90 -7.61
N VAL A 122 -10.03 -16.54 -7.16
CA VAL A 122 -11.39 -16.25 -7.61
C VAL A 122 -12.23 -15.90 -6.39
N LEU A 123 -12.64 -14.64 -6.32
CA LEU A 123 -13.60 -14.16 -5.34
C LEU A 123 -15.02 -14.59 -5.74
N ILE A 124 -15.67 -15.38 -4.89
CA ILE A 124 -17.05 -15.82 -5.10
C ILE A 124 -17.98 -14.60 -4.97
N SER A 125 -18.89 -14.43 -5.93
CA SER A 125 -19.77 -13.26 -6.03
C SER A 125 -20.79 -13.18 -4.89
N SER A 126 -21.30 -14.33 -4.45
CA SER A 126 -22.33 -14.43 -3.40
C SER A 126 -21.72 -14.27 -2.00
N PHE A 127 -22.49 -13.64 -1.11
CA PHE A 127 -22.16 -13.53 0.30
C PHE A 127 -22.51 -14.80 1.07
N LEU A 128 -21.74 -15.08 2.13
CA LEU A 128 -22.08 -16.12 3.10
C LEU A 128 -23.42 -15.77 3.78
N GLN A 129 -24.29 -16.77 3.90
CA GLN A 129 -25.63 -16.64 4.49
C GLN A 129 -25.55 -16.78 6.01
N LEU A 130 -25.00 -15.75 6.67
CA LEU A 130 -24.83 -15.70 8.12
C LEU A 130 -25.73 -14.64 8.74
N ASP A 131 -26.30 -14.94 9.90
CA ASP A 131 -27.06 -13.96 10.70
C ASP A 131 -26.10 -12.93 11.31
N GLY A 132 -25.91 -11.80 10.61
CA GLY A 132 -25.07 -10.68 11.02
C GLY A 132 -25.81 -9.35 11.04
N ASN A 133 -25.12 -8.27 11.44
CA ASN A 133 -25.65 -6.92 11.29
C ASN A 133 -25.71 -6.58 9.78
N GLN A 134 -26.86 -6.12 9.29
CA GLN A 134 -27.06 -5.76 7.88
C GLN A 134 -26.21 -4.57 7.42
N GLU A 135 -25.72 -3.75 8.35
CA GLU A 135 -24.82 -2.63 8.07
C GLU A 135 -23.35 -3.06 7.96
N ALA A 136 -23.00 -4.28 8.40
CA ALA A 136 -21.63 -4.77 8.36
C ALA A 136 -21.29 -5.32 6.96
N PRO A 137 -20.06 -5.07 6.44
CA PRO A 137 -19.60 -5.70 5.20
C PRO A 137 -19.70 -7.23 5.27
N ALA A 138 -20.52 -7.82 4.42
CA ALA A 138 -20.78 -9.26 4.45
C ALA A 138 -19.58 -10.07 3.91
N ALA A 139 -19.29 -11.21 4.54
CA ALA A 139 -18.19 -12.08 4.18
C ALA A 139 -18.42 -12.81 2.84
N ARG A 140 -17.34 -12.95 2.07
CA ARG A 140 -17.27 -13.66 0.79
C ARG A 140 -16.06 -14.59 0.79
N LEU A 141 -16.20 -15.76 0.17
CA LEU A 141 -15.08 -16.68 0.01
C LEU A 141 -14.25 -16.28 -1.21
N THR A 142 -12.93 -16.34 -1.09
CA THR A 142 -12.01 -16.31 -2.22
C THR A 142 -11.19 -17.59 -2.25
N VAL A 143 -11.01 -18.16 -3.45
CA VAL A 143 -10.49 -19.52 -3.62
C VAL A 143 -9.37 -19.56 -4.66
N LEU A 144 -8.34 -20.34 -4.37
CA LEU A 144 -7.30 -20.71 -5.34
C LEU A 144 -7.53 -22.15 -5.79
N ARG A 145 -7.50 -22.37 -7.11
CA ARG A 145 -7.49 -23.71 -7.70
C ARG A 145 -6.13 -24.00 -8.32
N GLY A 146 -5.63 -25.22 -8.14
CA GLY A 146 -4.32 -25.61 -8.62
C GLY A 146 -3.17 -24.95 -7.85
N ARG A 147 -2.01 -24.87 -8.48
CA ARG A 147 -0.82 -24.27 -7.87
C ARG A 147 -0.82 -22.76 -8.10
N ALA A 148 -0.57 -22.01 -7.03
CA ALA A 148 -0.22 -20.61 -7.14
C ALA A 148 0.99 -20.44 -8.06
N GLU A 149 0.91 -19.50 -8.98
CA GLU A 149 2.08 -19.07 -9.73
C GLU A 149 3.17 -18.59 -8.76
N PRO A 150 4.42 -19.11 -8.91
CA PRO A 150 5.50 -18.67 -8.05
C PRO A 150 5.78 -17.19 -8.32
N ILE A 151 5.77 -16.39 -7.25
CA ILE A 151 6.27 -15.02 -7.32
C ILE A 151 7.74 -15.11 -7.77
N PRO A 152 8.15 -14.41 -8.84
CA PRO A 152 9.52 -14.48 -9.32
C PRO A 152 10.50 -14.16 -8.20
N ALA A 153 11.44 -15.09 -7.94
CA ALA A 153 12.45 -14.94 -6.90
C ALA A 153 13.34 -13.70 -7.12
N VAL A 154 13.47 -13.26 -8.38
CA VAL A 154 14.13 -12.02 -8.77
C VAL A 154 13.09 -11.10 -9.37
N ARG A 155 12.81 -9.99 -8.68
CA ARG A 155 11.95 -8.92 -9.20
C ARG A 155 12.71 -8.15 -10.30
N PRO A 156 12.07 -7.79 -11.42
CA PRO A 156 12.70 -6.98 -12.46
C PRO A 156 13.26 -5.68 -11.86
N ALA A 157 14.46 -5.29 -12.30
CA ALA A 157 15.04 -4.01 -11.88
C ALA A 157 14.20 -2.85 -12.41
N LEU A 158 13.98 -1.83 -11.57
CA LEU A 158 13.43 -0.55 -12.03
C LEU A 158 14.44 0.10 -12.97
N ARG A 159 14.01 0.45 -14.19
CA ARG A 159 14.89 0.99 -15.21
C ARG A 159 14.26 2.18 -15.92
N VAL A 160 15.10 3.15 -16.27
CA VAL A 160 14.70 4.26 -17.14
C VAL A 160 14.25 3.75 -18.51
N ARG A 161 13.24 4.40 -19.08
CA ARG A 161 12.70 4.10 -20.41
C ARG A 161 13.69 4.46 -21.51
N GLU A 162 13.38 4.06 -22.75
CA GLU A 162 14.20 4.38 -23.92
C GLU A 162 14.45 5.89 -24.07
N ASN A 163 13.45 6.72 -23.75
CA ASN A 163 13.53 8.17 -23.83
C ASN A 163 14.32 8.82 -22.66
N GLY A 164 14.90 8.03 -21.76
CA GLY A 164 15.66 8.50 -20.60
C GLY A 164 14.80 8.97 -19.42
N LYS A 165 13.49 8.71 -19.44
CA LYS A 165 12.57 9.11 -18.39
C LYS A 165 12.21 7.94 -17.47
N PHE A 166 11.97 8.24 -16.21
CA PHE A 166 11.37 7.35 -15.23
C PHE A 166 10.31 8.11 -14.44
N LYS A 167 9.08 7.59 -14.41
CA LYS A 167 7.94 8.26 -13.80
C LYS A 167 7.45 7.53 -12.56
N ILE A 168 7.25 8.27 -11.47
CA ILE A 168 6.66 7.77 -10.23
C ILE A 168 5.34 8.49 -9.99
N VAL A 169 4.27 7.75 -9.74
CA VAL A 169 3.03 8.32 -9.17
C VAL A 169 3.04 8.06 -7.67
N GLN A 170 2.90 9.12 -6.88
CA GLN A 170 2.78 9.06 -5.43
C GLN A 170 1.31 9.16 -5.04
N ILE A 171 0.82 8.10 -4.40
CA ILE A 171 -0.54 8.00 -3.88
C ILE A 171 -0.45 7.99 -2.36
N SER A 172 -1.19 8.87 -1.71
CA SER A 172 -1.16 9.02 -0.26
C SER A 172 -2.59 9.14 0.28
N ASP A 173 -2.79 8.64 1.50
CA ASP A 173 -4.01 8.93 2.26
C ASP A 173 -5.27 8.46 1.51
N MET A 174 -5.28 7.22 1.03
CA MET A 174 -6.47 6.63 0.40
C MET A 174 -7.60 6.42 1.41
N HIS A 175 -7.26 6.13 2.66
CA HIS A 175 -8.21 5.89 3.76
C HIS A 175 -9.28 4.85 3.38
N MET A 176 -8.85 3.74 2.77
CA MET A 176 -9.75 2.65 2.41
C MET A 176 -10.28 1.96 3.66
N VAL A 177 -11.54 1.57 3.62
CA VAL A 177 -12.19 0.78 4.67
C VAL A 177 -12.55 -0.63 4.18
N THR A 178 -13.00 -1.49 5.10
CA THR A 178 -13.40 -2.86 4.77
C THR A 178 -14.66 -2.93 3.89
N GLY A 179 -15.54 -1.93 3.96
CA GLY A 179 -16.69 -1.76 3.06
C GLY A 179 -16.51 -0.52 2.17
N VAL A 180 -17.62 0.11 1.76
CA VAL A 180 -17.60 1.23 0.80
C VAL A 180 -17.16 2.58 1.40
N GLY A 181 -17.19 2.73 2.73
CA GLY A 181 -16.88 3.98 3.41
C GLY A 181 -17.88 5.11 3.13
N GLU A 182 -17.70 6.25 3.80
CA GLU A 182 -18.55 7.42 3.61
C GLU A 182 -17.68 8.63 3.29
N CYS A 183 -17.98 9.32 2.20
CA CYS A 183 -17.39 10.60 1.85
C CYS A 183 -18.37 11.73 2.12
N ASN A 184 -18.00 12.69 2.97
CA ASN A 184 -18.89 13.76 3.41
C ASN A 184 -18.48 15.16 2.92
N ASP A 185 -17.32 15.29 2.29
CA ASP A 185 -16.71 16.57 1.92
C ASP A 185 -16.18 16.61 0.48
N ALA A 186 -16.76 15.80 -0.41
CA ALA A 186 -16.55 15.92 -1.85
C ALA A 186 -17.14 17.24 -2.40
N ILE A 187 -16.56 17.71 -3.50
CA ILE A 187 -17.00 18.90 -4.24
C ILE A 187 -16.96 18.64 -5.76
N ASP A 188 -17.83 19.30 -6.51
CA ASP A 188 -17.78 19.26 -7.98
C ASP A 188 -16.65 20.14 -8.54
N ALA A 189 -16.40 20.07 -9.84
CA ALA A 189 -15.35 20.84 -10.52
C ALA A 189 -15.43 22.37 -10.36
N GLN A 190 -16.58 22.90 -9.90
CA GLN A 190 -16.78 24.33 -9.63
C GLN A 190 -16.62 24.67 -8.14
N GLY A 191 -16.28 23.69 -7.31
CA GLY A 191 -16.09 23.83 -5.87
C GLY A 191 -17.40 23.81 -5.07
N LYS A 192 -18.49 23.28 -5.64
CA LYS A 192 -19.78 23.16 -4.93
C LYS A 192 -19.85 21.83 -4.20
N ASP A 193 -20.30 21.88 -2.96
CA ASP A 193 -20.54 20.72 -2.10
C ASP A 193 -21.43 19.67 -2.76
N LEU A 194 -20.93 18.44 -2.76
CA LEU A 194 -21.66 17.24 -3.16
C LEU A 194 -22.27 16.54 -1.93
N PRO A 195 -23.38 15.79 -2.12
CA PRO A 195 -23.97 14.98 -1.06
C PRO A 195 -23.05 13.82 -0.67
N ALA A 196 -23.34 13.19 0.47
CA ALA A 196 -22.62 12.01 0.92
C ALA A 196 -22.67 10.87 -0.12
N SER A 197 -21.58 10.12 -0.22
CA SER A 197 -21.42 9.05 -1.21
C SER A 197 -20.41 8.00 -0.75
N ASP A 198 -20.36 6.87 -1.47
CA ASP A 198 -19.43 5.77 -1.20
C ASP A 198 -17.98 6.20 -1.48
N ALA A 199 -17.19 6.34 -0.41
CA ALA A 199 -15.83 6.87 -0.47
C ALA A 199 -14.89 6.01 -1.31
N ASP A 200 -14.86 4.71 -1.07
CA ASP A 200 -13.82 3.83 -1.61
C ASP A 200 -13.95 3.67 -3.13
N THR A 201 -15.18 3.70 -3.65
CA THR A 201 -15.44 3.70 -5.10
C THR A 201 -14.85 4.95 -5.76
N LEU A 202 -15.10 6.14 -5.20
CA LEU A 202 -14.55 7.39 -5.71
C LEU A 202 -13.02 7.42 -5.64
N THR A 203 -12.44 6.90 -4.56
CA THR A 203 -10.99 6.78 -4.39
C THR A 203 -10.38 5.89 -5.48
N VAL A 204 -10.95 4.70 -5.72
CA VAL A 204 -10.47 3.75 -6.74
C VAL A 204 -10.62 4.33 -8.14
N ASP A 205 -11.73 5.00 -8.44
CA ASP A 205 -11.95 5.65 -9.74
C ASP A 205 -10.92 6.76 -9.98
N PHE A 206 -10.67 7.61 -8.98
CA PHE A 206 -9.68 8.67 -9.11
C PHE A 206 -8.26 8.11 -9.30
N VAL A 207 -7.86 7.13 -8.48
CA VAL A 207 -6.58 6.43 -8.64
C VAL A 207 -6.46 5.81 -10.02
N GLY A 208 -7.49 5.08 -10.48
CA GLY A 208 -7.52 4.48 -11.82
C GLY A 208 -7.29 5.53 -12.92
N SER A 209 -7.98 6.66 -12.84
CA SER A 209 -7.82 7.76 -13.81
C SER A 209 -6.41 8.34 -13.85
N ILE A 210 -5.77 8.52 -12.69
CA ILE A 210 -4.38 9.00 -12.60
C ILE A 210 -3.44 8.00 -13.29
N LEU A 211 -3.60 6.70 -12.99
CA LEU A 211 -2.75 5.65 -13.55
C LEU A 211 -2.92 5.52 -15.08
N ASP A 212 -4.14 5.71 -15.59
CA ASP A 212 -4.43 5.64 -17.03
C ASP A 212 -3.84 6.82 -17.81
N VAL A 213 -3.88 8.03 -17.23
CA VAL A 213 -3.28 9.24 -17.82
C VAL A 213 -1.76 9.22 -17.68
N GLU A 214 -1.22 8.88 -16.51
CA GLU A 214 0.21 8.98 -16.25
C GLU A 214 1.03 7.81 -16.77
N LYS A 215 0.48 6.60 -16.74
CA LYS A 215 1.17 5.35 -17.08
C LYS A 215 2.57 5.30 -16.45
N PRO A 216 2.66 5.31 -15.10
CA PRO A 216 3.94 5.42 -14.40
C PRO A 216 4.78 4.14 -14.52
N ASP A 217 6.07 4.28 -14.22
CA ASP A 217 7.01 3.15 -14.10
C ASP A 217 6.99 2.53 -12.70
N LEU A 218 6.52 3.28 -11.70
CA LEU A 218 6.41 2.89 -10.31
C LEU A 218 5.26 3.66 -9.64
N VAL A 219 4.50 2.98 -8.79
CA VAL A 219 3.63 3.65 -7.81
C VAL A 219 4.29 3.61 -6.44
N VAL A 220 4.30 4.73 -5.72
CA VAL A 220 4.70 4.79 -4.32
C VAL A 220 3.51 5.17 -3.47
N LEU A 221 3.11 4.28 -2.56
CA LEU A 221 2.04 4.48 -1.59
C LEU A 221 2.66 5.07 -0.31
N THR A 222 2.34 6.33 0.01
CA THR A 222 2.99 7.08 1.11
C THR A 222 2.23 7.11 2.42
N GLY A 223 1.66 5.96 2.81
CA GLY A 223 0.99 5.77 4.11
C GLY A 223 -0.48 6.16 4.11
N ASP A 224 -1.17 5.72 5.16
CA ASP A 224 -2.61 5.86 5.37
C ASP A 224 -3.42 5.39 4.16
N GLN A 225 -3.02 4.24 3.65
CA GLN A 225 -3.80 3.55 2.65
C GLN A 225 -5.06 2.96 3.28
N LEU A 226 -4.99 2.60 4.56
CA LEU A 226 -6.12 2.15 5.35
C LEU A 226 -6.55 3.22 6.34
N HIS A 227 -7.86 3.39 6.48
CA HIS A 227 -8.44 4.18 7.55
C HIS A 227 -8.37 3.42 8.89
N HIS A 228 -8.47 4.12 10.02
CA HIS A 228 -8.46 3.48 11.35
C HIS A 228 -9.74 2.68 11.64
N ASP A 229 -10.88 3.07 11.07
CA ASP A 229 -12.17 2.37 11.21
C ASP A 229 -12.32 1.24 10.17
N ILE A 230 -11.45 0.25 10.26
CA ILE A 230 -11.48 -0.98 9.45
C ILE A 230 -11.87 -2.17 10.33
N PHE A 231 -12.43 -3.22 9.71
CA PHE A 231 -12.68 -4.51 10.35
C PHE A 231 -11.75 -5.62 9.88
N ASP A 232 -11.19 -5.47 8.68
CA ASP A 232 -10.24 -6.40 8.07
C ASP A 232 -9.26 -5.62 7.19
N SER A 233 -7.99 -5.58 7.60
CA SER A 233 -6.93 -4.87 6.87
C SER A 233 -6.68 -5.46 5.49
N GLN A 234 -6.78 -6.79 5.32
CA GLN A 234 -6.46 -7.43 4.04
C GLN A 234 -7.44 -7.03 2.94
N THR A 235 -8.74 -7.00 3.25
CA THR A 235 -9.81 -6.57 2.34
C THR A 235 -9.58 -5.14 1.86
N ALA A 236 -9.34 -4.22 2.80
CA ALA A 236 -9.12 -2.81 2.48
C ALA A 236 -7.80 -2.61 1.69
N LEU A 237 -6.73 -3.33 2.08
CA LEU A 237 -5.44 -3.28 1.40
C LEU A 237 -5.51 -3.80 -0.04
N PHE A 238 -6.26 -4.88 -0.27
CA PHE A 238 -6.46 -5.44 -1.60
C PHE A 238 -7.17 -4.46 -2.53
N LYS A 239 -8.18 -3.75 -2.02
CA LYS A 239 -8.83 -2.66 -2.77
C LYS A 239 -7.85 -1.54 -3.13
N ALA A 240 -6.99 -1.14 -2.20
CA ALA A 240 -6.01 -0.07 -2.43
C ALA A 240 -5.03 -0.40 -3.57
N VAL A 241 -4.57 -1.66 -3.65
CA VAL A 241 -3.52 -2.07 -4.61
C VAL A 241 -4.05 -2.71 -5.90
N ALA A 242 -5.31 -3.15 -5.94
CA ALA A 242 -5.94 -3.72 -7.13
C ALA A 242 -5.78 -2.87 -8.39
N PRO A 243 -6.11 -1.56 -8.42
CA PRO A 243 -5.99 -0.77 -9.65
C PRO A 243 -4.55 -0.66 -10.16
N ILE A 244 -3.56 -0.82 -9.29
CA ILE A 244 -2.13 -0.79 -9.63
C ILE A 244 -1.70 -2.13 -10.25
N ILE A 245 -2.11 -3.24 -9.63
CA ILE A 245 -1.78 -4.60 -10.06
C ILE A 245 -2.43 -4.93 -11.41
N GLU A 246 -3.70 -4.54 -11.60
CA GLU A 246 -4.43 -4.72 -12.87
C GLU A 246 -3.73 -4.06 -14.06
N ARG A 247 -3.05 -2.93 -13.81
CA ARG A 247 -2.29 -2.18 -14.82
C ARG A 247 -0.85 -2.68 -14.99
N SER A 248 -0.47 -3.75 -14.28
CA SER A 248 0.87 -4.33 -14.30
C SER A 248 1.98 -3.35 -13.89
N ILE A 249 1.69 -2.45 -12.93
CA ILE A 249 2.64 -1.45 -12.46
C ILE A 249 3.30 -1.93 -11.15
N PRO A 250 4.63 -1.93 -11.03
CA PRO A 250 5.28 -2.24 -9.76
C PRO A 250 5.02 -1.14 -8.72
N PHE A 251 4.98 -1.53 -7.45
CA PHE A 251 4.65 -0.58 -6.38
C PHE A 251 5.46 -0.78 -5.11
N ALA A 252 5.64 0.30 -4.35
CA ALA A 252 6.30 0.31 -3.05
C ALA A 252 5.41 1.03 -2.02
N VAL A 253 5.57 0.69 -0.75
CA VAL A 253 4.73 1.19 0.35
C VAL A 253 5.59 1.68 1.51
N VAL A 254 5.21 2.82 2.09
CA VAL A 254 5.50 3.18 3.49
C VAL A 254 4.18 3.19 4.27
N PHE A 255 4.24 2.90 5.55
CA PHE A 255 3.07 2.94 6.42
C PHE A 255 2.86 4.33 7.02
N GLY A 256 1.59 4.69 7.20
CA GLY A 256 1.15 5.82 7.98
C GLY A 256 0.60 5.43 9.34
N ASN A 257 0.16 6.41 10.12
CA ASN A 257 -0.36 6.17 11.47
C ASN A 257 -1.68 5.41 11.44
N HIS A 258 -2.63 5.80 10.59
CA HIS A 258 -3.96 5.19 10.52
C HIS A 258 -3.91 3.74 10.04
N ASP A 259 -2.91 3.38 9.22
CA ASP A 259 -2.73 2.00 8.75
C ASP A 259 -2.70 0.96 9.89
N SER A 260 -2.29 1.34 11.10
CA SER A 260 -2.18 0.45 12.26
C SER A 260 -2.77 1.00 13.55
N GLU A 261 -3.61 2.04 13.45
CA GLU A 261 -4.21 2.70 14.62
C GLU A 261 -5.46 1.97 15.13
N GLY A 262 -6.27 1.47 14.21
CA GLY A 262 -7.58 0.85 14.50
C GLY A 262 -7.52 -0.39 15.38
N GLU A 263 -8.59 -0.66 16.14
CA GLU A 263 -8.71 -1.84 17.01
C GLU A 263 -8.55 -3.16 16.24
N HIS A 264 -9.10 -3.22 15.01
CA HIS A 264 -9.03 -4.40 14.16
C HIS A 264 -7.90 -4.32 13.11
N ALA A 265 -7.07 -3.27 13.15
CA ALA A 265 -5.97 -3.14 12.22
C ALA A 265 -4.90 -4.19 12.52
N LEU A 266 -4.45 -4.91 11.48
CA LEU A 266 -3.31 -5.80 11.59
C LEU A 266 -2.05 -5.00 11.95
N PRO A 267 -1.11 -5.56 12.73
CA PRO A 267 0.20 -4.94 12.91
C PRO A 267 0.91 -4.73 11.56
N ARG A 268 1.71 -3.67 11.45
CA ARG A 268 2.46 -3.33 10.23
C ARG A 268 3.30 -4.49 9.67
N SER A 269 3.88 -5.32 10.54
CA SER A 269 4.63 -6.52 10.14
C SER A 269 3.76 -7.56 9.44
N ALA A 270 2.52 -7.77 9.90
CA ALA A 270 1.57 -8.68 9.26
C ALA A 270 1.05 -8.11 7.93
N GLN A 271 0.79 -6.80 7.87
CA GLN A 271 0.42 -6.13 6.61
C GLN A 271 1.56 -6.17 5.59
N MET A 272 2.80 -5.95 6.03
CA MET A 272 3.98 -6.04 5.18
C MET A 272 4.15 -7.46 4.61
N LEU A 273 3.86 -8.50 5.40
CA LEU A 273 3.86 -9.87 4.90
C LEU A 273 2.82 -10.08 3.78
N ILE A 274 1.62 -9.51 3.91
CA ILE A 274 0.61 -9.52 2.85
C ILE A 274 1.16 -8.83 1.60
N LEU A 275 1.63 -7.58 1.76
CA LEU A 275 2.18 -6.76 0.67
C LEU A 275 3.34 -7.44 -0.06
N GLN A 276 4.26 -8.08 0.65
CA GLN A 276 5.41 -8.77 0.04
C GLN A 276 5.01 -9.97 -0.82
N ASN A 277 3.87 -10.59 -0.53
CA ASN A 277 3.34 -11.74 -1.25
C ASN A 277 2.35 -11.36 -2.37
N LEU A 278 2.15 -10.07 -2.63
CA LEU A 278 1.37 -9.60 -3.78
C LEU A 278 2.24 -9.50 -5.04
N PRO A 279 1.66 -9.73 -6.23
CA PRO A 279 2.39 -9.55 -7.49
C PRO A 279 2.83 -8.10 -7.63
N LEU A 280 3.99 -7.88 -8.28
CA LEU A 280 4.53 -6.54 -8.61
C LEU A 280 4.90 -5.65 -7.41
N SER A 281 4.62 -6.08 -6.19
CA SER A 281 5.10 -5.43 -4.98
C SER A 281 6.63 -5.40 -4.98
N LEU A 282 7.20 -4.27 -4.59
CA LEU A 282 8.61 -4.05 -4.32
C LEU A 282 8.88 -3.86 -2.81
N CYS A 283 7.85 -4.05 -1.98
CA CYS A 283 7.92 -3.84 -0.54
C CYS A 283 8.91 -4.79 0.13
N ASN A 284 9.52 -4.32 1.22
CA ASN A 284 10.45 -5.08 2.03
C ASN A 284 10.27 -4.70 3.51
N ALA A 285 10.26 -5.67 4.42
CA ALA A 285 10.12 -5.40 5.85
C ALA A 285 11.29 -4.59 6.45
N GLY A 286 12.45 -4.60 5.80
CA GLY A 286 13.68 -4.02 6.32
C GLY A 286 14.45 -5.01 7.21
N GLN A 287 15.48 -4.51 7.89
CA GLN A 287 16.27 -5.32 8.82
C GLN A 287 15.54 -5.45 10.16
N GLU A 288 15.55 -6.64 10.76
CA GLU A 288 14.83 -6.94 12.02
C GLU A 288 15.24 -6.03 13.19
N ASP A 289 16.50 -5.59 13.23
CA ASP A 289 17.03 -4.74 14.31
C ASP A 289 16.73 -3.23 14.14
N LEU A 290 16.06 -2.82 13.06
CA LEU A 290 15.69 -1.43 12.83
C LEU A 290 14.34 -1.10 13.45
N CYS A 291 14.22 0.11 14.01
CA CYS A 291 12.93 0.57 14.52
C CYS A 291 11.94 0.79 13.36
N GLY A 292 10.70 0.35 13.55
CA GLY A 292 9.64 0.43 12.54
C GLY A 292 9.68 -0.72 11.53
N THR A 293 8.68 -0.79 10.66
CA THR A 293 8.56 -1.80 9.60
C THR A 293 8.53 -1.11 8.24
N GLY A 294 9.29 -1.63 7.28
CA GLY A 294 9.31 -1.02 5.94
C GLY A 294 10.42 0.01 5.74
N ASN A 295 11.53 -0.11 6.45
CA ASN A 295 12.74 0.67 6.19
C ASN A 295 13.59 -0.04 5.10
N TYR A 296 13.54 0.44 3.86
CA TYR A 296 14.27 -0.15 2.73
C TYR A 296 14.59 0.89 1.65
N TYR A 297 15.28 0.46 0.60
CA TYR A 297 15.58 1.29 -0.55
C TYR A 297 15.39 0.52 -1.86
N LEU A 298 15.13 1.25 -2.94
CA LEU A 298 15.08 0.73 -4.31
C LEU A 298 16.01 1.57 -5.20
N GLU A 299 16.65 0.94 -6.17
CA GLU A 299 17.49 1.63 -7.16
C GLU A 299 16.78 1.68 -8.51
N VAL A 300 16.71 2.85 -9.11
CA VAL A 300 16.36 3.02 -10.52
C VAL A 300 17.65 2.98 -11.32
N ARG A 301 17.76 2.01 -12.23
CA ARG A 301 18.97 1.77 -13.01
C ARG A 301 18.90 2.36 -14.41
N ALA A 302 20.06 2.51 -15.01
CA ALA A 302 20.21 2.74 -16.43
C ALA A 302 19.57 1.63 -17.26
N ARG A 303 19.39 1.89 -18.55
CA ARG A 303 18.91 0.87 -19.48
C ARG A 303 19.98 -0.23 -19.62
N GLU A 304 19.52 -1.47 -19.81
CA GLU A 304 20.41 -2.57 -20.21
C GLU A 304 21.25 -2.19 -21.44
N PRO A 305 22.53 -2.61 -21.50
CA PRO A 305 23.19 -3.55 -20.59
C PRO A 305 23.77 -2.93 -19.30
N SER A 306 23.67 -1.61 -19.12
CA SER A 306 24.25 -0.93 -17.96
C SER A 306 23.53 -1.31 -16.65
N GLN A 307 24.32 -1.49 -15.60
CA GLN A 307 23.83 -1.73 -14.24
C GLN A 307 23.97 -0.51 -13.33
N SER A 308 24.38 0.64 -13.88
CA SER A 308 24.61 1.85 -13.12
C SER A 308 23.30 2.35 -12.51
N SER A 309 23.38 2.73 -11.24
CA SER A 309 22.28 3.29 -10.47
C SER A 309 22.15 4.78 -10.79
N LEU A 310 20.95 5.22 -11.20
CA LEU A 310 20.65 6.60 -11.60
C LEU A 310 19.81 7.33 -10.56
N SER A 311 19.11 6.58 -9.70
CA SER A 311 18.40 7.14 -8.56
C SER A 311 18.28 6.10 -7.46
N THR A 312 18.32 6.57 -6.21
CA THR A 312 18.01 5.74 -5.05
C THR A 312 16.76 6.31 -4.39
N LEU A 313 15.76 5.45 -4.21
CA LEU A 313 14.50 5.75 -3.53
C LEU A 313 14.55 5.14 -2.14
N TYR A 314 14.50 5.96 -1.10
CA TYR A 314 14.50 5.52 0.30
C TYR A 314 13.07 5.52 0.84
N PHE A 315 12.72 4.47 1.58
CA PHE A 315 11.41 4.29 2.20
C PHE A 315 11.65 4.15 3.70
N LEU A 316 11.01 5.01 4.50
CA LEU A 316 11.18 5.03 5.95
C LEU A 316 9.85 4.93 6.67
N ASP A 317 9.85 4.15 7.75
CA ASP A 317 8.76 4.15 8.71
C ASP A 317 8.85 5.39 9.61
N SER A 318 7.93 6.35 9.42
CA SER A 318 7.82 7.55 10.26
C SER A 318 7.11 7.33 11.59
N HIS A 319 6.84 6.07 11.96
CA HIS A 319 6.11 5.65 13.16
C HIS A 319 4.65 6.12 13.14
N ALA A 320 4.07 6.34 14.31
CA ALA A 320 2.67 6.72 14.52
C ALA A 320 2.58 7.72 15.70
N GLY A 321 1.36 8.08 16.11
CA GLY A 321 1.13 8.83 17.34
C GLY A 321 1.74 8.14 18.57
N ILE A 322 2.31 8.93 19.49
CA ILE A 322 2.83 8.43 20.76
C ILE A 322 1.65 7.99 21.62
N ARG A 323 1.63 6.72 22.03
CA ARG A 323 0.60 6.20 22.94
C ARG A 323 0.65 6.97 24.27
N SER A 324 -0.38 7.76 24.54
CA SER A 324 -0.49 8.61 25.72
C SER A 324 -1.94 8.84 26.11
N ASN A 325 -2.19 9.14 27.38
CA ASN A 325 -3.52 9.47 27.91
C ASN A 325 -3.86 10.97 27.77
N VAL A 326 -2.98 11.76 27.16
CA VAL A 326 -3.24 13.18 26.90
C VAL A 326 -4.22 13.32 25.72
N LYS A 327 -4.99 14.42 25.72
CA LYS A 327 -6.06 14.66 24.74
C LYS A 327 -5.55 14.67 23.29
N THR A 328 -4.34 15.19 23.07
CA THR A 328 -3.69 15.31 21.76
C THR A 328 -2.26 14.78 21.89
N PRO A 329 -2.03 13.47 21.71
CA PRO A 329 -0.68 12.92 21.77
C PRO A 329 0.17 13.48 20.63
N ASP A 330 1.46 13.70 20.91
CA ASP A 330 2.45 14.08 19.91
C ASP A 330 2.78 12.88 19.01
N TYR A 331 3.41 13.11 17.86
CA TYR A 331 3.86 12.03 16.98
C TYR A 331 5.26 11.54 17.36
N ASP A 332 5.51 10.26 17.10
CA ASP A 332 6.84 9.73 17.30
C ASP A 332 7.78 10.12 16.15
N CYS A 333 9.07 10.22 16.43
CA CYS A 333 10.08 10.70 15.48
C CYS A 333 10.88 9.53 14.87
N ILE A 334 11.51 9.80 13.72
CA ILE A 334 12.53 8.91 13.13
C ILE A 334 13.65 8.66 14.14
N LYS A 335 13.98 7.39 14.36
CA LYS A 335 14.92 6.97 15.42
C LYS A 335 16.38 7.04 14.99
N PRO A 336 17.32 7.22 15.94
CA PRO A 336 18.76 7.19 15.64
C PRO A 336 19.23 5.94 14.89
N SER A 337 18.63 4.77 15.15
CA SER A 337 18.92 3.53 14.42
C SER A 337 18.58 3.64 12.93
N GLN A 338 17.43 4.22 12.59
CA GLN A 338 17.02 4.49 11.20
C GLN A 338 17.93 5.52 10.53
N ILE A 339 18.28 6.61 11.22
CA ILE A 339 19.19 7.65 10.70
C ILE A 339 20.58 7.06 10.39
N ASN A 340 21.13 6.28 11.32
CA ASN A 340 22.44 5.64 11.16
C ASN A 340 22.42 4.63 10.01
N TRP A 341 21.35 3.83 9.90
CA TRP A 341 21.16 2.90 8.79
C TRP A 341 21.09 3.63 7.45
N PHE A 342 20.25 4.66 7.35
CA PHE A 342 20.09 5.46 6.15
C PHE A 342 21.43 6.06 5.70
N ALA A 343 22.16 6.72 6.61
CA ALA A 343 23.44 7.34 6.29
C ALA A 343 24.47 6.31 5.83
N LYS A 344 24.53 5.15 6.50
CA LYS A 344 25.42 4.05 6.11
C LYS A 344 25.09 3.55 4.69
N ILE A 345 23.82 3.25 4.41
CA ILE A 345 23.40 2.75 3.09
C ILE A 345 23.69 3.79 2.00
N SER A 346 23.36 5.06 2.24
CA SER A 346 23.67 6.15 1.31
C SER A 346 25.15 6.22 0.95
N GLN A 347 26.02 6.18 1.96
CA GLN A 347 27.47 6.23 1.76
C GLN A 347 28.01 4.99 1.04
N ASP A 348 27.51 3.80 1.38
CA ASP A 348 27.92 2.55 0.74
C ASP A 348 27.50 2.53 -0.74
N LEU A 349 26.27 2.96 -1.06
CA LEU A 349 25.80 3.08 -2.44
C LEU A 349 26.57 4.15 -3.21
N ARG A 350 26.88 5.29 -2.58
CA ARG A 350 27.70 6.34 -3.20
C ARG A 350 29.10 5.83 -3.56
N LYS A 351 29.79 5.17 -2.62
CA LYS A 351 31.09 4.54 -2.88
C LYS A 351 31.01 3.50 -3.99
N LYS A 352 29.94 2.71 -4.03
CA LYS A 352 29.75 1.72 -5.10
C LYS A 352 29.63 2.39 -6.48
N ARG A 353 28.89 3.50 -6.58
CA ARG A 353 28.77 4.30 -7.82
C ARG A 353 30.09 4.96 -8.22
N GLU A 354 30.81 5.56 -7.28
CA GLU A 354 32.10 6.21 -7.55
C GLU A 354 33.16 5.23 -8.10
N ASN A 355 33.04 3.95 -7.75
CA ASN A 355 33.90 2.88 -8.25
C ASN A 355 33.37 2.21 -9.55
N ASP A 356 32.17 2.54 -10.00
CA ASP A 356 31.61 2.02 -11.25
C ASP A 356 32.22 2.79 -12.45
N LYS A 357 32.83 2.05 -13.38
CA LYS A 357 33.48 2.63 -14.56
C LYS A 357 32.49 3.19 -15.58
N ASP A 358 31.25 2.71 -15.54
CA ASP A 358 30.15 3.16 -16.39
C ASP A 358 29.26 4.18 -15.67
N ASN A 359 29.72 4.70 -14.51
CA ASN A 359 28.95 5.62 -13.69
C ASN A 359 28.55 6.86 -14.48
N GLN A 360 27.26 7.19 -14.44
CA GLN A 360 26.77 8.46 -14.95
C GLN A 360 26.89 9.52 -13.86
N GLN A 361 27.25 10.74 -14.26
CA GLN A 361 27.44 11.84 -13.31
C GLN A 361 26.14 12.25 -12.62
N PHE A 362 25.00 12.07 -13.30
CA PHE A 362 23.68 12.41 -12.77
C PHE A 362 23.10 11.28 -11.91
N HIS A 363 22.95 11.55 -10.61
CA HIS A 363 22.24 10.68 -9.66
C HIS A 363 21.42 11.51 -8.69
N GLN A 364 20.12 11.25 -8.59
CA GLN A 364 19.22 11.96 -7.67
C GLN A 364 18.58 10.98 -6.68
N SER A 365 18.57 11.33 -5.39
CA SER A 365 17.94 10.49 -4.37
C SER A 365 16.65 11.11 -3.87
N LEU A 366 15.62 10.30 -3.69
CA LEU A 366 14.34 10.70 -3.12
C LEU A 366 14.09 9.85 -1.87
N ALA A 367 13.51 10.47 -0.84
CA ALA A 367 13.05 9.78 0.36
C ALA A 367 11.53 9.92 0.49
N PHE A 368 10.87 8.84 0.88
CA PHE A 368 9.44 8.77 1.12
C PHE A 368 9.19 8.31 2.56
N GLN A 369 8.32 9.02 3.25
CA GLN A 369 7.78 8.68 4.56
C GLN A 369 6.34 9.18 4.65
N HIS A 370 5.61 8.87 5.72
CA HIS A 370 4.21 9.32 5.82
C HIS A 370 4.06 10.63 6.59
N ILE A 371 4.46 10.64 7.87
CA ILE A 371 4.33 11.81 8.76
C ILE A 371 5.43 12.81 8.40
N PRO A 372 5.14 14.10 8.23
CA PRO A 372 6.14 15.12 7.90
C PRO A 372 7.17 15.30 9.04
N LEU A 373 8.37 15.79 8.70
CA LEU A 373 9.34 16.22 9.69
C LEU A 373 8.97 17.60 10.27
N PRO A 374 9.51 17.99 11.45
CA PRO A 374 9.25 19.31 12.04
C PRO A 374 9.56 20.47 11.08
N GLU A 375 10.54 20.31 10.19
CA GLU A 375 10.92 21.30 9.19
C GLU A 375 9.79 21.65 8.20
N PHE A 376 8.81 20.77 7.99
CA PHE A 376 7.62 21.11 7.18
C PHE A 376 6.72 22.14 7.88
N GLY A 377 6.77 22.24 9.20
CA GLY A 377 6.04 23.23 9.99
C GLY A 377 6.80 24.53 10.23
N ASP A 378 8.00 24.69 9.65
CA ASP A 378 8.82 25.89 9.85
C ASP A 378 8.09 27.14 9.30
N PRO A 379 7.96 28.22 10.08
CA PRO A 379 7.27 29.44 9.66
C PRO A 379 7.97 30.20 8.52
N ASP A 380 9.28 30.00 8.36
CA ASP A 380 10.08 30.63 7.31
C ASP A 380 10.23 29.74 6.05
N LEU A 381 9.55 28.59 6.02
CA LEU A 381 9.56 27.66 4.90
C LEU A 381 9.04 28.34 3.61
N ARG A 382 9.84 28.30 2.54
CA ARG A 382 9.50 28.94 1.26
C ARG A 382 8.80 27.96 0.33
N ILE A 383 7.50 28.15 0.14
CA ILE A 383 6.68 27.36 -0.79
C ILE A 383 6.86 27.88 -2.22
N TYR A 384 7.23 27.00 -3.15
CA TYR A 384 7.45 27.36 -4.57
C TYR A 384 6.40 26.78 -5.52
N SER A 385 5.60 25.82 -5.07
CA SER A 385 4.53 25.16 -5.83
C SER A 385 3.54 24.56 -4.83
N GLY A 386 2.26 24.50 -5.20
CA GLY A 386 1.16 24.04 -4.35
C GLY A 386 0.87 25.01 -3.19
N ASN A 387 0.16 24.50 -2.18
CA ASN A 387 -0.45 25.28 -1.11
C ASN A 387 -0.32 24.57 0.24
N ARG A 388 -0.17 25.37 1.28
CA ARG A 388 -0.40 24.94 2.67
C ARG A 388 -1.86 25.23 3.01
N GLY A 389 -2.70 24.20 3.01
CA GLY A 389 -4.13 24.29 3.32
C GLY A 389 -4.45 24.16 4.81
N GLU A 390 -3.54 23.57 5.58
CA GLU A 390 -3.68 23.33 7.03
C GLU A 390 -2.31 23.41 7.76
N PRO A 391 -2.30 23.55 9.09
CA PRO A 391 -1.10 23.40 9.88
C PRO A 391 -0.43 22.04 9.64
N THR A 392 0.89 22.00 9.67
CA THR A 392 1.62 20.72 9.61
C THR A 392 1.49 20.01 10.95
N GLU A 393 0.97 18.79 10.93
CA GLU A 393 0.95 17.89 12.09
C GLU A 393 2.11 16.89 12.00
N GLY A 394 2.90 16.80 13.05
CA GLY A 394 4.11 15.97 13.07
C GLY A 394 4.78 15.99 14.43
N PRO A 395 5.92 15.30 14.59
CA PRO A 395 6.58 15.20 15.89
C PRO A 395 7.06 16.57 16.36
N SER A 396 6.79 16.92 17.62
CA SER A 396 7.35 18.16 18.21
C SER A 396 8.86 18.04 18.44
N PHE A 397 9.37 16.82 18.59
CA PHE A 397 10.79 16.55 18.76
C PHE A 397 11.50 16.42 17.40
N ASN A 398 12.51 17.26 17.19
CA ASN A 398 13.38 17.19 16.01
C ASN A 398 14.51 16.16 16.20
N SER A 399 14.43 15.04 15.49
CA SER A 399 15.44 13.97 15.50
C SER A 399 16.70 14.27 14.70
N ARG A 400 16.76 15.42 14.01
CA ARG A 400 17.83 15.84 13.10
C ARG A 400 17.92 14.96 11.84
N PHE A 401 16.82 14.32 11.44
CA PHE A 401 16.82 13.52 10.22
C PHE A 401 16.95 14.38 8.94
N TYR A 402 16.38 15.59 8.92
CA TYR A 402 16.59 16.54 7.82
C TYR A 402 18.08 16.83 7.57
N ASP A 403 18.85 17.06 8.64
CA ASP A 403 20.30 17.30 8.55
C ASP A 403 21.03 16.10 7.93
N ALA A 404 20.62 14.88 8.26
CA ALA A 404 21.16 13.67 7.66
C ALA A 404 20.82 13.56 6.17
N LEU A 405 19.57 13.86 5.77
CA LEU A 405 19.15 13.88 4.37
C LEU A 405 19.97 14.89 3.56
N ALA A 406 20.13 16.11 4.07
CA ALA A 406 20.93 17.16 3.44
C ALA A 406 22.41 16.76 3.29
N LYS A 407 23.02 16.24 4.37
CA LYS A 407 24.40 15.74 4.35
C LYS A 407 24.61 14.60 3.35
N GLU A 408 23.61 13.74 3.21
CA GLU A 408 23.66 12.58 2.31
C GLU A 408 23.27 12.92 0.86
N GLY A 409 22.94 14.18 0.56
CA GLY A 409 22.63 14.65 -0.78
C GLY A 409 21.30 14.12 -1.31
N VAL A 410 20.30 14.00 -0.44
CA VAL A 410 18.92 13.68 -0.84
C VAL A 410 18.28 14.94 -1.42
N SER A 411 17.65 14.79 -2.59
CA SER A 411 17.09 15.91 -3.34
C SER A 411 15.66 16.23 -2.89
N VAL A 412 14.90 15.22 -2.47
CA VAL A 412 13.50 15.36 -2.08
C VAL A 412 13.18 14.47 -0.88
N LEU A 413 12.47 15.03 0.09
CA LEU A 413 11.70 14.29 1.08
C LEU A 413 10.21 14.51 0.80
N ALA A 414 9.51 13.42 0.49
CA ALA A 414 8.09 13.41 0.16
C ALA A 414 7.27 12.74 1.26
N CYS A 415 6.11 13.34 1.58
CA CYS A 415 5.21 12.86 2.63
C CYS A 415 3.72 12.98 2.27
N GLY A 416 2.87 12.44 3.15
CA GLY A 416 1.40 12.50 3.13
C GLY A 416 0.87 13.17 4.40
N HIS A 417 -0.09 12.54 5.06
CA HIS A 417 -0.58 12.82 6.43
C HIS A 417 -1.48 14.05 6.56
N ASP A 418 -1.00 15.23 6.15
CA ASP A 418 -1.81 16.45 6.13
C ASP A 418 -2.51 16.54 4.77
N HIS A 419 -3.80 16.22 4.72
CA HIS A 419 -4.52 15.91 3.49
C HIS A 419 -4.72 17.12 2.56
N VAL A 420 -4.79 18.33 3.10
CA VAL A 420 -5.00 19.57 2.32
C VAL A 420 -3.70 20.34 2.07
N ASN A 421 -2.55 19.79 2.49
CA ASN A 421 -1.24 20.28 2.09
C ASN A 421 -0.78 19.56 0.81
N ASP A 422 -0.42 20.33 -0.22
CA ASP A 422 0.05 19.81 -1.51
C ASP A 422 1.27 20.57 -2.04
N PHE A 423 2.03 21.21 -1.16
CA PHE A 423 3.13 22.09 -1.55
C PHE A 423 4.47 21.35 -1.74
N CYS A 424 5.39 21.98 -2.46
CA CYS A 424 6.82 21.72 -2.42
C CYS A 424 7.57 22.98 -2.00
N ALA A 425 8.46 22.85 -1.03
CA ALA A 425 9.13 23.96 -0.38
C ALA A 425 10.60 23.69 -0.04
N LEU A 426 11.35 24.76 0.24
CA LEU A 426 12.71 24.70 0.78
C LEU A 426 12.82 25.55 2.04
N LEU A 427 13.67 25.11 2.97
CA LEU A 427 14.09 25.98 4.05
C LEU A 427 14.94 27.14 3.52
N PRO A 428 14.88 28.32 4.16
CA PRO A 428 15.71 29.44 3.78
C PRO A 428 17.21 29.10 3.95
N PRO A 429 18.10 29.65 3.10
CA PRO A 429 19.53 29.44 3.25
C PRO A 429 20.02 29.86 4.65
N GLN A 430 20.74 28.98 5.34
CA GLN A 430 21.34 29.31 6.64
C GLN A 430 22.67 30.04 6.42
N MET A 431 22.80 31.27 6.96
CA MET A 431 24.09 31.97 7.02
C MET A 431 24.96 31.36 8.13
N GLN A 432 26.20 30.96 7.82
CA GLN A 432 27.14 30.59 8.86
C GLN A 432 27.61 31.83 9.64
N GLN A 433 27.98 31.62 10.92
CA GLN A 433 28.54 32.68 11.80
C GLN A 433 29.81 33.35 11.23
N ASN A 434 30.46 32.76 10.22
CA ASN A 434 31.68 33.27 9.60
C ASN A 434 31.43 34.16 8.36
N GLY A 435 30.17 34.44 8.02
CA GLY A 435 29.82 35.32 6.89
C GLY A 435 29.84 34.66 5.50
N ASP A 436 30.30 33.41 5.40
CA ASP A 436 30.15 32.61 4.18
C ASP A 436 28.75 31.99 4.10
N ILE A 437 28.04 32.26 3.00
CA ILE A 437 26.81 31.56 2.64
C ILE A 437 27.24 30.21 2.06
N THR A 438 27.14 29.13 2.82
CA THR A 438 27.16 27.79 2.21
C THR A 438 25.82 27.57 1.51
N PRO A 439 25.79 27.31 0.19
CA PRO A 439 24.57 26.96 -0.54
C PRO A 439 24.15 25.52 -0.22
N HIS A 440 24.01 25.20 1.08
CA HIS A 440 23.42 23.94 1.50
C HIS A 440 21.90 24.07 1.34
N THR A 441 21.42 23.93 0.11
CA THR A 441 20.02 23.58 -0.13
C THR A 441 19.84 22.15 0.36
N GLY A 442 19.18 21.98 1.50
CA GLY A 442 18.67 20.67 1.91
C GLY A 442 17.61 20.15 0.94
N PRO A 443 17.02 18.97 1.20
CA PRO A 443 16.03 18.40 0.31
C PRO A 443 14.80 19.31 0.16
N TRP A 444 14.16 19.24 -1.00
CA TRP A 444 12.79 19.71 -1.18
C TRP A 444 11.87 18.97 -0.20
N LEU A 445 11.05 19.72 0.54
CA LEU A 445 10.00 19.19 1.41
C LEU A 445 8.69 19.25 0.65
N CYS A 446 8.12 18.09 0.32
CA CYS A 446 6.95 18.00 -0.55
C CYS A 446 5.83 17.15 0.02
N TYR A 447 4.62 17.71 0.12
CA TYR A 447 3.40 16.95 0.38
C TYR A 447 2.79 16.41 -0.92
N ALA A 448 2.18 15.23 -0.87
CA ALA A 448 1.45 14.65 -1.99
C ALA A 448 0.02 15.20 -2.20
N GLY A 449 -0.57 15.79 -1.16
CA GLY A 449 -2.03 15.88 -1.02
C GLY A 449 -2.64 14.52 -0.65
N CYS A 450 -3.97 14.46 -0.69
CA CYS A 450 -4.75 13.27 -0.38
C CYS A 450 -5.56 12.82 -1.60
N VAL A 451 -5.52 11.52 -1.94
CA VAL A 451 -6.36 10.95 -2.99
C VAL A 451 -7.68 10.38 -2.47
N GLY A 452 -7.74 10.08 -1.18
CA GLY A 452 -8.84 9.37 -0.54
C GLY A 452 -10.09 10.22 -0.40
N PHE A 453 -11.22 9.61 -0.69
CA PHE A 453 -12.54 10.14 -0.34
C PHE A 453 -13.01 9.66 1.03
N GLY A 454 -12.34 8.66 1.63
CA GLY A 454 -12.61 8.17 2.99
C GLY A 454 -11.92 9.00 4.08
N GLY A 455 -10.85 9.71 3.71
CA GLY A 455 -10.21 10.71 4.55
C GLY A 455 -10.84 12.08 4.38
N TYR A 456 -10.63 12.97 5.34
CA TYR A 456 -11.03 14.37 5.19
C TYR A 456 -10.26 15.00 4.02
N CYS A 457 -10.89 15.89 3.28
CA CYS A 457 -10.22 16.87 2.44
C CYS A 457 -10.91 18.22 2.64
N SER A 458 -11.16 18.54 3.90
CA SER A 458 -11.74 19.80 4.33
C SER A 458 -11.04 20.31 5.58
N TYR A 459 -10.83 21.62 5.64
CA TYR A 459 -10.17 22.29 6.75
C TYR A 459 -10.76 23.69 6.93
N ASP A 460 -10.99 24.11 8.19
CA ASP A 460 -11.57 25.40 8.56
C ASP A 460 -12.85 25.77 7.77
N GLY A 461 -13.75 24.80 7.61
CA GLY A 461 -15.03 24.97 6.90
C GLY A 461 -14.93 25.04 5.37
N LYS A 462 -13.74 24.83 4.79
CA LYS A 462 -13.52 24.79 3.35
C LYS A 462 -13.21 23.38 2.88
N ARG A 463 -13.84 22.93 1.81
CA ARG A 463 -13.55 21.67 1.11
C ARG A 463 -12.51 21.88 0.01
N TYR A 464 -11.72 20.84 -0.27
CA TYR A 464 -10.66 20.84 -1.26
C TYR A 464 -10.81 19.65 -2.20
N HIS A 465 -10.24 19.80 -3.40
CA HIS A 465 -10.19 18.72 -4.38
C HIS A 465 -9.11 17.70 -4.01
N ARG A 466 -9.38 16.41 -4.24
CA ARG A 466 -8.38 15.36 -4.04
C ARG A 466 -7.26 15.48 -5.06
N ARG A 467 -6.05 15.13 -4.65
CA ARG A 467 -4.83 15.28 -5.44
C ARG A 467 -3.83 14.15 -5.24
N SER A 468 -3.05 13.91 -6.27
CA SER A 468 -1.90 13.01 -6.26
C SER A 468 -0.70 13.71 -6.89
N ARG A 469 0.50 13.40 -6.39
CA ARG A 469 1.75 13.95 -6.92
C ARG A 469 2.42 12.99 -7.88
N VAL A 470 3.00 13.54 -8.94
CA VAL A 470 3.78 12.79 -9.92
C VAL A 470 5.22 13.30 -9.92
N TRP A 471 6.16 12.40 -10.14
CA TRP A 471 7.59 12.67 -10.23
C TRP A 471 8.12 12.16 -11.57
N GLU A 472 8.95 12.94 -12.26
CA GLU A 472 9.63 12.52 -13.48
C GLU A 472 11.13 12.79 -13.35
N LEU A 473 11.90 11.70 -13.30
CA LEU A 473 13.35 11.75 -13.47
C LEU A 473 13.65 11.70 -14.97
N ASN A 474 14.44 12.65 -15.46
CA ASN A 474 14.92 12.66 -16.84
C ASN A 474 16.45 12.71 -16.85
N THR A 475 17.06 11.58 -17.16
CA THR A 475 18.53 11.44 -17.09
C THR A 475 19.25 12.04 -18.28
N ARG A 476 18.57 12.26 -19.41
CA ARG A 476 19.16 12.96 -20.56
C ARG A 476 19.25 14.46 -20.36
N ALA A 477 18.26 15.02 -19.65
CA ALA A 477 18.20 16.43 -19.32
C ALA A 477 18.68 16.72 -17.89
N GLU A 478 19.21 15.71 -17.20
CA GLU A 478 19.70 15.80 -15.82
C GLU A 478 18.74 16.57 -14.89
N SER A 479 17.45 16.23 -14.97
CA SER A 479 16.39 16.95 -14.27
C SER A 479 15.44 16.04 -13.51
N LEU A 480 14.87 16.62 -12.46
CA LEU A 480 13.79 16.04 -11.67
C LEU A 480 12.64 17.06 -11.62
N LYS A 481 11.46 16.64 -12.08
CA LYS A 481 10.25 17.45 -12.09
C LYS A 481 9.15 16.82 -11.25
N THR A 482 8.24 17.66 -10.76
CA THR A 482 6.99 17.22 -10.14
C THR A 482 5.80 18.03 -10.64
N TRP A 483 4.60 17.45 -10.59
CA TRP A 483 3.32 18.13 -10.78
C TRP A 483 2.22 17.39 -10.02
N LEU A 484 1.05 18.01 -9.92
CA LEU A 484 -0.14 17.44 -9.30
C LEU A 484 -1.15 16.98 -10.35
N ARG A 485 -1.91 15.94 -10.00
CA ARG A 485 -3.18 15.54 -10.62
C ARG A 485 -4.31 15.83 -9.65
N VAL A 486 -5.43 16.32 -10.19
CA VAL A 486 -6.57 16.79 -9.41
C VAL A 486 -7.83 16.13 -9.94
N GLU A 487 -8.71 15.68 -9.05
CA GLU A 487 -9.86 14.80 -9.34
C GLU A 487 -10.79 15.24 -10.47
N TYR A 488 -10.87 16.56 -10.76
CA TYR A 488 -11.83 17.09 -11.72
C TYR A 488 -11.25 17.42 -13.10
N ARG A 489 -9.93 17.25 -13.33
CA ARG A 489 -9.28 17.63 -14.59
C ARG A 489 -8.08 16.76 -14.96
N GLU A 490 -7.83 16.66 -16.26
CA GLU A 490 -6.71 15.88 -16.80
C GLU A 490 -5.40 16.67 -16.93
N ASP A 491 -5.41 18.00 -16.85
CA ASP A 491 -4.20 18.82 -17.00
C ASP A 491 -3.24 18.68 -15.82
N ARG A 492 -1.96 18.98 -16.04
CA ARG A 492 -0.97 19.05 -14.97
C ARG A 492 -1.17 20.35 -14.20
N VAL A 493 -1.09 20.28 -12.88
CA VAL A 493 -1.19 21.44 -11.99
C VAL A 493 0.13 21.64 -11.26
N ASP A 494 0.53 22.90 -11.09
CA ASP A 494 1.70 23.33 -10.32
C ASP A 494 3.03 22.61 -10.68
N GLU A 495 3.28 22.40 -11.99
CA GLU A 495 4.53 21.78 -12.45
C GLU A 495 5.76 22.58 -11.98
N LEU A 496 6.69 21.88 -11.33
CA LEU A 496 7.89 22.46 -10.73
C LEU A 496 9.13 21.65 -11.13
N ALA A 497 10.17 22.35 -11.59
CA ALA A 497 11.51 21.80 -11.69
C ALA A 497 12.20 21.87 -10.32
N LEU A 498 12.58 20.70 -9.80
CA LEU A 498 13.22 20.52 -8.49
C LEU A 498 14.74 20.42 -8.63
N VAL A 499 15.19 19.84 -9.75
CA VAL A 499 16.60 19.70 -10.13
C VAL A 499 16.72 20.08 -11.60
N GLU A 500 17.67 20.94 -11.92
CA GLU A 500 18.03 21.35 -13.28
C GLU A 500 19.54 21.25 -13.46
N ASN A 501 20.00 20.62 -14.55
CA ASN A 501 21.43 20.38 -14.80
C ASN A 501 22.14 19.70 -13.61
N GLY A 502 21.46 18.75 -12.97
CA GLY A 502 22.02 17.97 -11.85
C GLY A 502 22.00 18.64 -10.47
N VAL A 503 21.59 19.91 -10.36
CA VAL A 503 21.59 20.65 -9.09
C VAL A 503 20.21 21.19 -8.72
N ILE A 504 19.95 21.35 -7.42
CA ILE A 504 18.78 22.08 -6.93
C ILE A 504 18.96 23.56 -7.33
N PRO A 505 18.01 24.19 -8.05
CA PRO A 505 18.17 25.58 -8.47
C PRO A 505 18.22 26.54 -7.27
N ASP A 506 19.09 27.55 -7.33
CA ASP A 506 19.06 28.68 -6.40
C ASP A 506 17.77 29.47 -6.64
N LYS A 507 16.81 29.41 -5.69
CA LYS A 507 15.51 30.09 -5.82
C LYS A 507 15.21 31.12 -4.73
#